data_AF-R6JPE5-F1
#
_entry.id   AF-R6JPE5-F1
#
_cell.length_a   1.000
_cell.length_b   1.000
_cell.length_c   1.000
_cell.angle_alpha   90.00
_cell.angle_beta   90.00
_cell.angle_gamma   90.00
#
_symmetry.space_group_name_H-M   'P 1'
#
loop_
_entity.id
_entity.type
_entity.pdbx_description
1 polymer ?
#
loop_
_entity_poly.entity_id
_entity_poly.type
_entity_poly.pdbx_seq_one_letter_code
_entity_poly.pdbx_strand_id
1 'polypeptide(L)'
;MEPVESPNFLEHAEPLDENTPHYLNAFHKYLIQHNMSPNTITAYIYSVRHFFTYFEQLNSNNVSLYKVYLLDHYQPQTVNMRIRALNQCHLVNALQYYG
;
A
#
# COMPACT_ATOMS: atom_id res chain seq x y z
N MET A 1 22.63 -11.93 -9.19
CA MET A 1 21.41 -11.36 -8.60
C MET A 1 21.18 -10.09 -9.37
N GLU A 2 20.25 -10.12 -10.33
CA GLU A 2 20.01 -8.96 -11.21
C GLU A 2 19.49 -7.81 -10.35
N PRO A 3 19.98 -6.57 -10.52
CA PRO A 3 19.34 -5.41 -9.93
C PRO A 3 18.00 -5.29 -10.64
N VAL A 4 16.94 -5.74 -9.97
CA VAL A 4 15.56 -5.52 -10.40
C VAL A 4 15.38 -4.02 -10.51
N GLU A 5 15.48 -3.51 -11.74
CA GLU A 5 14.97 -2.20 -12.12
C GLU A 5 13.60 -2.09 -11.46
N SER A 6 13.41 -1.05 -10.63
CA SER A 6 12.16 -0.87 -9.88
C SER A 6 11.01 -1.04 -10.86
N PRO A 7 10.27 -2.16 -10.82
CA PRO A 7 9.29 -2.46 -11.85
C PRO A 7 8.32 -1.30 -11.83
N ASN A 8 7.97 -0.78 -13.00
CA ASN A 8 6.97 0.27 -13.09
C ASN A 8 5.72 -0.26 -12.38
N PHE A 9 5.45 0.21 -11.15
CA PHE A 9 4.52 -0.45 -10.23
C PHE A 9 3.09 -0.56 -10.79
N LEU A 10 2.79 0.27 -11.79
CA LEU A 10 1.53 0.33 -12.50
C LEU A 10 1.34 -0.81 -13.51
N GLU A 11 2.43 -1.41 -14.00
CA GLU A 11 2.38 -2.42 -15.07
C GLU A 11 1.94 -3.80 -14.57
N HIS A 12 2.09 -4.05 -13.26
CA HIS A 12 1.65 -5.29 -12.59
C HIS A 12 0.55 -5.04 -11.56
N ALA A 13 -0.08 -3.86 -11.57
CA ALA A 13 -1.17 -3.57 -10.66
C ALA A 13 -2.44 -4.28 -11.12
N GLU A 14 -2.77 -5.40 -10.46
CA GLU A 14 -4.06 -6.06 -10.68
C GLU A 14 -5.21 -5.12 -10.29
N PRO A 15 -6.24 -4.99 -11.14
CA PRO A 15 -7.42 -4.20 -10.81
C PRO A 15 -8.12 -4.75 -9.56
N LEU A 16 -8.80 -3.86 -8.84
CA LEU A 16 -9.69 -4.27 -7.76
C LEU A 16 -10.87 -5.05 -8.35
N ASP A 17 -11.19 -6.18 -7.74
CA ASP A 17 -12.24 -7.11 -8.14
C ASP A 17 -13.25 -7.34 -7.01
N GLU A 18 -14.26 -8.19 -7.25
CA GLU A 18 -15.27 -8.55 -6.26
C GLU A 18 -14.73 -9.33 -5.05
N ASN A 19 -13.54 -9.94 -5.18
CA ASN A 19 -12.86 -10.67 -4.10
C ASN A 19 -11.93 -9.76 -3.27
N THR A 20 -11.85 -8.47 -3.63
CA THR A 20 -10.99 -7.52 -2.94
C THR A 20 -11.45 -7.34 -1.49
N PRO A 21 -10.53 -7.50 -0.52
CA PRO A 21 -10.85 -7.30 0.89
C PRO A 21 -11.55 -5.98 1.17
N HIS A 22 -12.52 -6.00 2.09
CA HIS A 22 -13.32 -4.82 2.43
C HIS A 22 -12.47 -3.59 2.79
N TYR A 23 -11.37 -3.79 3.53
CA TYR A 23 -10.46 -2.72 3.91
C TYR A 23 -9.78 -2.04 2.70
N LEU A 24 -9.46 -2.79 1.63
CA LEU A 24 -8.89 -2.21 0.40
C LEU A 24 -9.94 -1.41 -0.36
N ASN A 25 -11.18 -1.89 -0.42
CA ASN A 25 -12.28 -1.16 -1.04
C ASN A 25 -12.61 0.15 -0.30
N ALA A 26 -12.60 0.12 1.04
CA ALA A 26 -12.75 1.33 1.85
C ALA A 26 -11.60 2.31 1.64
N PHE A 27 -10.36 1.81 1.62
CA PHE A 27 -9.18 2.62 1.35
C PHE A 27 -9.20 3.24 -0.06
N HIS A 28 -9.60 2.48 -1.07
CA HIS A 28 -9.75 3.00 -2.44
C HIS A 28 -10.76 4.14 -2.52
N LYS A 29 -11.94 3.98 -1.91
CA LYS A 29 -12.97 5.04 -1.83
C LYS A 29 -12.44 6.29 -1.14
N TYR A 30 -11.71 6.11 -0.03
CA TYR A 30 -11.07 7.21 0.69
C TYR A 30 -10.10 7.98 -0.22
N LEU A 31 -9.24 7.29 -0.96
CA LEU A 31 -8.28 7.95 -1.86
C LEU A 31 -8.97 8.75 -2.98
N ILE A 32 -10.07 8.23 -3.53
CA ILE A 32 -10.90 8.95 -4.52
C ILE A 32 -11.53 10.20 -3.90
N GLN A 33 -12.13 10.07 -2.71
CA GLN A 33 -12.73 11.20 -2.00
C GLN A 33 -11.71 12.31 -1.68
N HIS A 34 -10.46 11.93 -1.47
CA HIS A 34 -9.34 12.85 -1.24
C HIS A 34 -8.66 13.36 -2.53
N ASN A 35 -9.26 13.13 -3.71
CA ASN A 35 -8.76 13.60 -5.01
C ASN A 35 -7.32 13.15 -5.34
N MET A 36 -6.93 11.95 -4.88
CA MET A 36 -5.64 11.37 -5.28
C MET A 36 -5.65 11.03 -6.77
N SER A 37 -4.51 11.21 -7.44
CA SER A 37 -4.40 10.85 -8.85
C SER A 37 -4.56 9.32 -9.03
N PRO A 38 -5.09 8.84 -10.17
CA PRO A 38 -5.22 7.41 -10.43
C PRO A 38 -3.90 6.64 -10.25
N ASN A 39 -2.77 7.22 -10.68
CA ASN A 39 -1.45 6.62 -10.50
C ASN A 39 -1.07 6.49 -9.03
N THR A 40 -1.38 7.51 -8.22
CA THR A 40 -1.16 7.48 -6.77
C THR A 40 -2.05 6.44 -6.11
N ILE A 41 -3.33 6.36 -6.52
CA ILE A 41 -4.28 5.37 -6.01
C ILE A 41 -3.76 3.96 -6.29
N THR A 42 -3.42 3.66 -7.54
CA THR A 42 -2.89 2.36 -7.95
C THR A 42 -1.62 2.00 -7.17
N ALA A 43 -0.67 2.94 -7.05
CA ALA A 43 0.55 2.71 -6.31
C ALA A 43 0.29 2.43 -4.81
N TYR A 44 -0.68 3.12 -4.20
CA TYR A 44 -1.03 2.93 -2.80
C TYR A 44 -1.72 1.59 -2.56
N ILE A 45 -2.68 1.22 -3.41
CA ILE A 45 -3.37 -0.07 -3.34
C ILE A 45 -2.38 -1.23 -3.51
N TYR A 46 -1.48 -1.13 -4.49
CA TYR A 46 -0.43 -2.10 -4.69
C TYR A 46 0.47 -2.22 -3.46
N SER A 47 0.88 -1.09 -2.87
CA SER A 47 1.73 -1.07 -1.67
C SER A 47 1.11 -1.81 -0.49
N VAL A 48 -0.20 -1.65 -0.29
CA VAL A 48 -0.95 -2.33 0.77
C VAL A 48 -1.07 -3.82 0.47
N ARG A 49 -1.46 -4.21 -0.75
CA ARG A 49 -1.50 -5.64 -1.17
C ARG A 49 -0.15 -6.32 -0.96
N HIS A 50 0.92 -5.70 -1.45
CA HIS A 50 2.28 -6.20 -1.30
C HIS A 50 2.72 -6.29 0.16
N PHE A 51 2.22 -5.45 1.06
CA PHE A 51 2.51 -5.62 2.49
C PHE A 51 1.83 -6.88 3.04
N PHE A 52 0.57 -7.11 2.68
CA PHE A 52 -0.21 -8.26 3.14
C PHE A 52 0.27 -9.62 2.60
N THR A 53 1.15 -9.64 1.59
CA THR A 53 1.83 -10.88 1.18
C THR A 53 2.97 -11.29 2.13
N TYR A 54 3.49 -10.35 2.94
CA TYR A 54 4.55 -10.63 3.92
C TYR A 54 4.04 -10.64 5.37
N PHE A 55 3.02 -9.83 5.68
CA PHE A 55 2.52 -9.64 7.03
C PHE A 55 1.00 -9.73 7.06
N GLU A 56 0.45 -10.58 7.93
CA GLU A 56 -1.00 -10.75 8.07
C GLU A 56 -1.69 -9.55 8.73
N GLN A 57 -0.93 -8.75 9.51
CA GLN A 57 -1.49 -7.65 10.29
C GLN A 57 -0.76 -6.33 10.02
N LEU A 58 -1.55 -5.27 9.80
CA LEU A 58 -1.08 -3.90 9.66
C LEU A 58 -0.90 -3.24 11.04
N ASN A 59 0.26 -3.46 11.66
CA ASN A 59 0.67 -2.86 12.93
C ASN A 59 2.03 -2.14 12.81
N SER A 60 2.37 -1.29 13.78
CA SER A 60 3.59 -0.47 13.74
C SER A 60 4.89 -1.28 13.65
N ASN A 61 4.93 -2.48 14.25
CA ASN A 61 6.10 -3.35 14.23
C ASN A 61 6.31 -3.91 12.82
N ASN A 62 5.26 -4.46 12.21
CA ASN A 62 5.31 -5.02 10.86
C ASN A 62 5.60 -3.93 9.82
N VAL A 63 5.04 -2.73 9.97
CA VAL A 63 5.37 -1.58 9.10
C VAL A 63 6.85 -1.19 9.21
N SER A 64 7.43 -1.26 10.41
CA SER A 64 8.86 -0.96 10.63
C SER A 64 9.75 -2.02 9.98
N LEU A 65 9.42 -3.31 10.13
CA LEU A 65 10.14 -4.40 9.47
C LEU A 65 10.04 -4.30 7.95
N TYR A 66 8.84 -4.03 7.43
CA TYR A 66 8.63 -3.82 6.01
C TYR A 66 9.43 -2.61 5.49
N LYS A 67 9.53 -1.52 6.27
CA LYS A 67 10.36 -0.37 5.90
C LYS A 67 11.83 -0.75 5.73
N VAL A 68 12.38 -1.57 6.63
CA VAL A 68 13.76 -2.06 6.52
C VAL A 68 13.95 -2.85 5.22
N TYR A 69 13.02 -3.77 4.92
CA TYR A 69 13.04 -4.51 3.65
C TYR A 69 13.01 -3.57 2.43
N LEU A 70 12.14 -2.55 2.47
CA LEU A 70 12.03 -1.59 1.37
C LEU A 70 13.29 -0.75 1.17
N LEU A 71 13.99 -0.37 2.24
CA LEU A 71 15.22 0.43 2.16
C LEU A 71 16.37 -0.33 1.48
N ASP A 72 16.38 -1.65 1.57
CA ASP A 72 17.39 -2.51 0.95
C ASP A 72 17.16 -2.66 -0.57
N HIS A 73 15.89 -2.53 -1.02
CA HIS A 73 15.49 -2.86 -2.40
C HIS A 73 15.03 -1.66 -3.23
N TYR A 74 14.68 -0.53 -2.61
CA TYR A 74 14.03 0.59 -3.29
C TYR A 74 14.60 1.96 -2.91
N GLN A 75 14.47 2.91 -3.84
CA GLN A 75 14.84 4.30 -3.62
C GLN A 75 14.02 4.93 -2.47
N PRO A 76 14.59 5.87 -1.69
CA PRO A 76 13.91 6.49 -0.55
C PRO A 76 12.55 7.10 -0.88
N GLN A 77 12.37 7.62 -2.09
CA GLN A 77 11.10 8.17 -2.56
C GLN A 77 10.00 7.10 -2.61
N THR A 78 10.31 5.93 -3.19
CA THR A 78 9.41 4.77 -3.25
C THR A 78 9.12 4.24 -1.86
N VAL A 79 10.13 4.15 -0.98
CA VAL A 79 9.93 3.72 0.40
C VAL A 79 8.94 4.65 1.12
N ASN A 80 9.14 5.96 1.04
CA ASN A 80 8.24 6.94 1.67
C ASN A 80 6.81 6.83 1.14
N MET A 81 6.64 6.64 -0.15
CA MET A 81 5.33 6.46 -0.77
C MET A 81 4.62 5.20 -0.25
N ARG A 82 5.32 4.05 -0.21
CA ARG A 82 4.76 2.78 0.31
C ARG A 82 4.39 2.87 1.79
N ILE A 83 5.26 3.44 2.61
CA ILE A 83 4.99 3.62 4.04
C ILE A 83 3.81 4.58 4.26
N ARG A 84 3.71 5.65 3.46
CA ARG A 84 2.56 6.57 3.53
C ARG A 84 1.24 5.87 3.19
N ALA A 85 1.23 5.02 2.17
CA ALA A 85 0.05 4.23 1.82
C ALA A 85 -0.40 3.33 2.97
N LEU A 86 0.53 2.61 3.61
CA LEU A 86 0.24 1.75 4.75
C LEU A 86 -0.32 2.52 5.95
N ASN A 87 0.29 3.65 6.28
CA ASN A 87 -0.17 4.49 7.39
C ASN A 87 -1.59 5.02 7.14
N GLN A 88 -1.90 5.44 5.91
CA GLN A 88 -3.24 5.90 5.58
C GLN A 88 -4.26 4.76 5.61
N CYS A 89 -3.92 3.58 5.09
CA CYS A 89 -4.80 2.41 5.16
C CYS A 89 -5.11 2.02 6.62
N HIS A 90 -4.11 2.09 7.51
CA HIS A 90 -4.30 1.82 8.94
C HIS A 90 -5.28 2.81 9.57
N LEU A 91 -5.14 4.10 9.26
CA LEU A 91 -6.04 5.15 9.75
C LEU A 91 -7.48 4.97 9.23
N VAL A 92 -7.64 4.69 7.93
CA VAL A 92 -8.96 4.47 7.33
C VAL A 92 -9.66 3.28 7.97
N ASN A 93 -8.94 2.17 8.17
CA ASN A 93 -9.50 0.98 8.82
C ASN A 93 -9.88 1.28 10.29
N ALA A 94 -9.03 2.02 11.03
CA ALA A 94 -9.34 2.41 12.40
C ALA A 94 -10.61 3.28 12.47
N LEU A 95 -10.79 4.23 11.55
CA LEU A 95 -11.99 5.07 11.50
C LEU A 95 -13.27 4.29 11.21
N GLN A 96 -13.19 3.16 10.48
CA GLN A 96 -14.34 2.29 10.24
C GLN A 96 -14.79 1.50 11.48
N TYR A 97 -13.88 1.23 12.42
CA TYR A 97 -14.20 0.46 13.64
C TYR A 97 -14.71 1.33 14.81
N TYR A 98 -14.53 2.64 14.73
CA TYR A 98 -14.96 3.60 15.76
C TYR A 98 -16.13 4.49 15.31
N GLY A 99 -16.82 4.12 14.23
CA GLY A 99 -17.97 4.84 13.66
C GLY A 99 -19.29 4.10 13.86
#